data_AF-A0A919J4T1-F1
#
_entry.id   AF-A0A919J4T1-F1
#
_cell.length_a   1.000
_cell.length_b   1.000
_cell.length_c   1.000
_cell.angle_alpha   90.00
_cell.angle_beta   90.00
_cell.angle_gamma   90.00
#
_symmetry.space_group_name_H-M   'P 1'
#
loop_
_entity.id
_entity.type
_entity.pdbx_description
1 polymer ?
#
loop_
_entity_poly.entity_id
_entity_poly.type
_entity_poly.pdbx_seq_one_letter_code
_entity_poly.pdbx_strand_id
1 'polypeptide(L)'
;MPTAASPAARARPRAGLLVGTLVVAVFALVVGVAAVVMSALALGRSDDAVTIANVARNERPVPPPGPPPTGPPPTGPPTTDRPTTGPTGTDQPAPDPTATGPTAGPTEISPTAKFDVAYEGEKLRVRSKSCGYSGGRMYVDLDNPPTVGVGPENAEFDYDGCDPGKIGIDLPFAQVPGATATPKDCLESIRTDPGRSPVAPTRGMTLCIVTSQDKAAAAGTTQKLVFVTVDAITVDNQTGVLNVTAKAWTVPQ
;
A
#
# COMPACT_ATOMS: atom_id res chain seq x y z
N MET A 1 12.93 45.69 -81.27
CA MET A 1 11.97 44.56 -81.27
C MET A 1 12.49 43.51 -80.29
N PRO A 2 11.89 43.37 -79.10
CA PRO A 2 12.33 42.40 -78.10
C PRO A 2 11.63 41.05 -78.31
N THR A 3 12.40 39.97 -78.46
CA THR A 3 11.90 38.59 -78.54
C THR A 3 11.79 38.02 -77.13
N ALA A 4 10.56 37.76 -76.67
CA ALA A 4 10.30 37.14 -75.37
C ALA A 4 10.61 35.63 -75.44
N ALA A 5 11.52 35.16 -74.59
CA ALA A 5 11.81 33.74 -74.45
C ALA A 5 10.80 33.08 -73.50
N SER A 6 10.13 32.01 -73.98
CA SER A 6 9.26 31.18 -73.15
C SER A 6 10.07 30.35 -72.14
N PRO A 7 9.64 30.26 -70.87
CA PRO A 7 10.27 29.40 -69.89
C PRO A 7 9.93 27.92 -70.14
N ALA A 8 10.96 27.08 -70.21
CA ALA A 8 10.81 25.63 -70.30
C ALA A 8 10.25 25.05 -68.99
N ALA A 9 9.10 24.37 -69.07
CA ALA A 9 8.51 23.67 -67.94
C ALA A 9 9.38 22.47 -67.53
N ARG A 10 9.97 22.51 -66.33
CA ARG A 10 10.70 21.37 -65.74
C ARG A 10 9.71 20.25 -65.41
N ALA A 11 9.84 19.12 -66.10
CA ALA A 11 9.19 17.87 -65.74
C ALA A 11 9.72 17.40 -64.37
N ARG A 12 8.85 17.41 -63.35
CA ARG A 12 9.17 16.86 -62.02
C ARG A 12 9.22 15.32 -62.09
N PRO A 13 10.23 14.67 -61.48
CA PRO A 13 10.39 13.22 -61.53
C PRO A 13 9.27 12.53 -60.73
N ARG A 14 8.40 11.80 -61.42
CA ARG A 14 7.28 11.02 -60.86
C ARG A 14 7.72 9.83 -59.99
N ALA A 15 9.02 9.50 -59.99
CA ALA A 15 9.57 8.37 -59.25
C ALA A 15 9.51 8.54 -57.71
N GLY A 16 9.60 9.78 -57.21
CA GLY A 16 9.57 10.04 -55.76
C GLY A 16 8.21 9.75 -55.12
N LEU A 17 7.12 9.84 -55.89
CA LEU A 17 5.76 9.68 -55.35
C LEU A 17 5.44 8.20 -55.09
N LEU A 18 5.93 7.29 -55.93
CA LEU A 18 5.75 5.85 -55.75
C LEU A 18 6.51 5.29 -54.54
N VAL A 19 7.74 5.78 -54.32
CA VAL A 19 8.54 5.37 -53.16
C VAL A 19 7.90 5.86 -51.86
N GLY A 20 7.41 7.11 -51.84
CA GLY A 20 6.71 7.66 -50.68
C GLY A 20 5.46 6.86 -50.30
N THR A 21 4.62 6.48 -51.27
CA THR A 21 3.41 5.69 -51.00
C THR A 21 3.72 4.28 -50.49
N LEU A 22 4.82 3.67 -50.96
CA LEU A 22 5.21 2.33 -50.54
C LEU A 22 5.70 2.31 -49.09
N VAL A 23 6.49 3.31 -48.68
CA VAL A 23 6.96 3.44 -47.29
C VAL A 23 5.78 3.62 -46.33
N VAL A 24 4.81 4.46 -46.68
CA VAL A 24 3.61 4.68 -45.85
C VAL A 24 2.77 3.41 -45.71
N ALA A 25 2.59 2.65 -46.80
CA ALA A 25 1.83 1.40 -46.76
C ALA A 25 2.48 0.33 -45.86
N VAL A 26 3.81 0.17 -45.93
CA VAL A 26 4.55 -0.76 -45.06
C VAL A 26 4.43 -0.34 -43.60
N PHE A 27 4.56 0.95 -43.31
CA PHE A 27 4.45 1.45 -41.94
C PHE A 27 3.05 1.21 -41.36
N ALA A 28 1.99 1.46 -42.14
CA ALA A 28 0.62 1.20 -41.73
C ALA A 28 0.38 -0.30 -41.44
N LEU A 29 0.97 -1.19 -42.23
CA LEU A 29 0.87 -2.64 -42.03
C LEU A 29 1.56 -3.08 -40.74
N VAL A 30 2.75 -2.54 -40.44
CA VAL A 30 3.47 -2.84 -39.19
C VAL A 30 2.67 -2.39 -37.96
N VAL A 31 2.09 -1.19 -38.01
CA VAL A 31 1.24 -0.68 -36.92
C VAL A 31 -0.01 -1.54 -36.74
N GLY A 32 -0.65 -1.97 -37.84
CA GLY A 32 -1.80 -2.86 -37.80
C GLY A 32 -1.48 -4.22 -37.15
N VAL A 33 -0.36 -4.84 -37.52
CA VAL A 33 0.08 -6.12 -36.93
C VAL A 33 0.39 -5.96 -35.44
N ALA A 34 1.06 -4.87 -35.04
CA ALA A 34 1.35 -4.60 -33.63
C ALA A 34 0.06 -4.46 -32.79
N ALA A 35 -0.98 -3.78 -33.32
CA ALA A 35 -2.26 -3.64 -32.63
C ALA A 35 -2.95 -5.00 -32.43
N VAL A 36 -2.97 -5.87 -33.45
CA VAL A 36 -3.55 -7.22 -33.36
C VAL A 36 -2.84 -8.08 -32.32
N VAL A 37 -1.49 -8.03 -32.28
CA VAL A 37 -0.70 -8.77 -31.28
C VAL A 37 -1.01 -8.28 -29.87
N MET A 38 -1.09 -6.96 -29.66
CA MET A 38 -1.43 -6.39 -28.35
C MET A 38 -2.86 -6.75 -27.90
N SER A 39 -3.83 -6.78 -28.82
CA SER A 39 -5.20 -7.24 -28.51
C SER A 39 -5.24 -8.73 -28.14
N ALA A 40 -4.47 -9.58 -28.81
CA ALA A 40 -4.39 -11.01 -28.46
C ALA A 40 -3.77 -11.25 -27.08
N LEU A 41 -2.72 -10.49 -26.72
CA LEU A 41 -2.10 -10.56 -25.39
C LEU A 41 -3.04 -10.08 -24.27
N ALA A 42 -3.93 -9.11 -24.56
CA ALA A 42 -4.93 -8.66 -23.59
C ALA A 42 -6.01 -9.73 -23.33
N LEU A 43 -6.44 -10.46 -24.36
CA LEU A 43 -7.42 -11.54 -24.22
C LEU A 43 -6.87 -12.73 -23.42
N GLY A 44 -5.59 -13.09 -23.62
CA GLY A 44 -4.96 -14.20 -22.89
C GLY A 44 -4.85 -13.99 -21.38
N ARG A 45 -4.87 -12.74 -20.88
CA ARG A 45 -4.84 -12.45 -19.44
C ARG A 45 -6.21 -12.56 -18.77
N SER A 46 -7.29 -12.73 -19.53
CA SER A 46 -8.65 -12.85 -18.97
C SER A 46 -8.99 -14.28 -18.52
N ASP A 47 -8.35 -15.30 -19.09
CA ASP A 47 -8.62 -16.70 -18.77
C ASP A 47 -8.05 -17.12 -17.39
N ASP A 48 -6.96 -16.49 -16.95
CA ASP A 48 -6.39 -16.72 -15.62
C ASP A 48 -7.34 -16.28 -14.49
N ALA A 49 -8.14 -15.23 -14.71
CA ALA A 49 -9.10 -14.74 -13.73
C ALA A 49 -10.29 -15.70 -13.53
N VAL A 50 -10.74 -16.36 -14.61
CA VAL A 50 -11.83 -17.35 -14.56
C VAL A 50 -11.37 -18.64 -13.87
N THR A 51 -10.11 -19.01 -14.05
CA THR A 51 -9.53 -20.21 -13.44
C THR A 51 -9.40 -20.04 -11.92
N ILE A 52 -8.95 -18.88 -11.44
CA ILE A 52 -8.87 -18.57 -10.00
C ILE A 52 -10.27 -18.49 -9.35
N ALA A 53 -11.25 -17.88 -10.05
CA ALA A 53 -12.62 -17.81 -9.54
C ALA A 53 -13.29 -19.19 -9.43
N ASN A 54 -13.00 -20.11 -10.35
CA ASN A 54 -13.54 -21.48 -10.30
C ASN A 54 -12.87 -22.35 -9.22
N VAL A 55 -11.59 -22.14 -8.91
CA VAL A 55 -10.92 -22.82 -7.79
C VAL A 55 -11.53 -22.38 -6.46
N ALA A 56 -11.76 -21.09 -6.26
CA ALA A 56 -12.39 -20.56 -5.04
C ALA A 56 -13.84 -21.05 -4.83
N ARG A 57 -14.56 -21.39 -5.90
CA ARG A 57 -15.94 -21.89 -5.81
C ARG A 57 -16.05 -23.38 -5.44
N ASN A 58 -14.97 -24.15 -5.62
CA ASN A 58 -14.94 -25.59 -5.37
C ASN A 58 -14.35 -25.97 -4.00
N GLU A 59 -13.86 -25.01 -3.22
CA GLU A 59 -13.50 -25.26 -1.83
C GLU A 59 -14.77 -25.38 -0.98
N ARG A 60 -15.06 -26.63 -0.55
CA ARG A 60 -16.17 -26.94 0.37
C ARG A 60 -16.05 -26.10 1.65
N PRO A 61 -17.17 -25.67 2.26
CA PRO A 61 -17.16 -25.04 3.57
C PRO A 61 -16.42 -25.91 4.59
N VAL A 62 -15.39 -25.34 5.22
CA VAL A 62 -14.69 -25.95 6.35
C VAL A 62 -15.70 -26.12 7.49
N PRO A 63 -15.88 -27.34 8.03
CA PRO A 63 -16.80 -27.55 9.15
C PRO A 63 -16.35 -26.73 10.37
N PRO A 64 -17.30 -26.21 11.17
CA PRO A 64 -16.98 -25.36 12.32
C PRO A 64 -16.10 -26.12 13.33
N PRO A 65 -15.18 -25.42 14.03
CA PRO A 65 -14.34 -26.03 15.05
C PRO A 65 -15.20 -26.64 16.16
N GLY A 66 -14.90 -27.90 16.49
CA GLY A 66 -15.57 -28.63 17.56
C GLY A 66 -15.33 -27.99 18.94
N PRO A 67 -16.20 -28.27 19.93
CA PRO A 67 -16.08 -27.70 21.26
C PRO A 67 -14.77 -28.13 21.95
N PRO A 68 -14.16 -27.25 22.76
CA PRO A 68 -12.91 -27.54 23.45
C PRO A 68 -13.08 -28.67 24.49
N PRO A 69 -12.04 -29.50 24.70
CA PRO A 69 -12.07 -30.54 25.72
C PRO A 69 -12.16 -29.92 27.12
N THR A 70 -13.10 -30.41 27.92
CA THR A 70 -13.29 -30.01 29.32
C THR A 70 -12.15 -30.56 30.17
N GLY A 71 -11.20 -29.70 30.54
CA GLY A 71 -10.13 -30.04 31.49
C GLY A 71 -10.65 -30.14 32.93
N PRO A 72 -9.99 -30.94 33.80
CA PRO A 72 -10.39 -31.11 35.20
C PRO A 72 -10.18 -29.83 36.03
N PRO A 73 -10.92 -29.66 37.14
CA PRO A 73 -10.91 -28.44 37.95
C PRO A 73 -9.57 -28.23 38.70
N PRO A 74 -9.11 -26.98 38.87
CA PRO A 74 -7.91 -26.69 39.65
C PRO A 74 -8.17 -26.81 41.16
N THR A 75 -7.30 -27.55 41.82
CA THR A 75 -7.28 -27.78 43.26
C THR A 75 -6.55 -26.64 43.99
N GLY A 76 -7.27 -25.90 44.84
CA GLY A 76 -6.77 -25.32 46.10
C GLY A 76 -5.94 -24.02 46.05
N PRO A 77 -6.16 -23.08 47.00
CA PRO A 77 -5.33 -21.89 47.18
C PRO A 77 -4.18 -22.13 48.17
N PRO A 78 -3.02 -21.45 48.03
CA PRO A 78 -2.09 -21.29 49.14
C PRO A 78 -2.40 -20.00 49.91
N THR A 79 -2.59 -20.18 51.21
CA THR A 79 -2.64 -19.16 52.26
C THR A 79 -1.22 -18.65 52.59
N THR A 80 -1.15 -17.53 53.33
CA THR A 80 0.01 -16.93 54.06
C THR A 80 0.98 -16.11 53.18
N ASP A 81 1.45 -14.90 53.52
CA ASP A 81 1.69 -14.29 54.83
C ASP A 81 1.79 -12.74 54.76
N ARG A 82 1.55 -12.09 55.89
CA ARG A 82 1.66 -10.63 56.15
C ARG A 82 3.01 -10.31 56.80
N PRO A 83 3.68 -9.20 56.42
CA PRO A 83 4.24 -8.29 57.44
C PRO A 83 4.04 -6.80 57.05
N THR A 84 3.44 -5.97 57.91
CA THR A 84 4.07 -5.09 58.92
C THR A 84 4.51 -3.74 58.37
N THR A 85 3.85 -2.71 58.91
CA THR A 85 4.02 -1.26 58.72
C THR A 85 5.36 -0.70 59.20
N GLY A 86 5.89 0.31 58.50
CA GLY A 86 6.86 1.30 58.99
C GLY A 86 6.94 2.52 58.04
N PRO A 87 7.18 3.76 58.53
CA PRO A 87 6.63 4.98 57.92
C PRO A 87 7.66 5.90 57.23
N THR A 88 7.13 7.01 56.70
CA THR A 88 7.76 8.32 56.37
C THR A 88 8.58 8.47 55.08
N GLY A 89 8.08 9.35 54.21
CA GLY A 89 8.73 9.85 53.01
C GLY A 89 7.81 10.75 52.19
N THR A 90 7.30 11.83 52.80
CA THR A 90 6.71 12.97 52.06
C THR A 90 7.85 13.77 51.44
N ASP A 91 8.04 13.61 50.13
CA ASP A 91 8.53 14.66 49.24
C ASP A 91 7.85 14.46 47.88
N GLN A 92 6.84 15.27 47.64
CA GLN A 92 6.10 15.35 46.39
C GLN A 92 6.62 16.57 45.62
N PRO A 93 7.38 16.40 44.53
CA PRO A 93 7.59 17.47 43.58
C PRO A 93 6.27 17.73 42.86
N ALA A 94 5.85 18.99 42.82
CA ALA A 94 4.71 19.45 42.04
C ALA A 94 4.88 19.04 40.56
N PRO A 95 3.85 18.50 39.89
CA PRO A 95 3.90 18.31 38.45
C PRO A 95 3.87 19.68 37.77
N ASP A 96 4.89 19.90 36.96
CA ASP A 96 5.01 20.99 35.99
C ASP A 96 3.84 20.91 34.98
N PRO A 97 3.06 21.98 34.74
CA PRO A 97 1.95 21.96 33.79
C PRO A 97 2.47 22.17 32.36
N THR A 98 3.35 21.28 31.90
CA THR A 98 3.77 21.23 30.49
C THR A 98 4.08 19.80 30.04
N ALA A 99 3.19 18.85 30.37
CA ALA A 99 3.21 17.51 29.78
C ALA A 99 2.28 17.52 28.57
N THR A 100 2.86 17.69 27.38
CA THR A 100 2.32 17.14 26.14
C THR A 100 2.03 15.66 26.42
N GLY A 101 0.74 15.29 26.49
CA GLY A 101 0.34 13.94 26.84
C GLY A 101 0.99 12.91 25.92
N PRO A 102 1.30 11.70 26.42
CA PRO A 102 1.90 10.67 25.59
C PRO A 102 0.95 10.34 24.44
N THR A 103 1.41 10.52 23.20
CA THR A 103 0.84 9.85 22.04
C THR A 103 0.79 8.36 22.40
N ALA A 104 -0.41 7.79 22.49
CA ALA A 104 -0.61 6.40 22.85
C ALA A 104 0.15 5.54 21.84
N GLY A 105 1.31 5.02 22.27
CA GLY A 105 2.09 4.13 21.44
C GLY A 105 1.28 2.85 21.18
N PRO A 106 1.67 2.02 20.19
CA PRO A 106 1.04 0.72 19.94
C PRO A 106 0.93 -0.18 21.20
N THR A 107 1.76 0.08 22.20
CA THR A 107 1.76 -0.57 23.52
C THR A 107 0.47 -0.34 24.33
N GLU A 108 -0.28 0.73 24.05
CA GLU A 108 -1.47 1.12 24.81
C GLU A 108 -2.78 0.56 24.22
N ILE A 109 -2.76 0.04 22.98
CA ILE A 109 -3.95 -0.56 22.37
C ILE A 109 -4.25 -1.89 23.06
N SER A 110 -5.41 -1.97 23.72
CA SER A 110 -5.85 -3.16 24.44
C SER A 110 -5.92 -4.38 23.50
N PRO A 111 -5.35 -5.55 23.89
CA PRO A 111 -5.45 -6.77 23.09
C PRO A 111 -6.88 -7.33 23.01
N THR A 112 -7.80 -6.83 23.84
CA THR A 112 -9.23 -7.18 23.82
C THR A 112 -10.10 -6.11 23.16
N ALA A 113 -9.47 -5.11 22.53
CA ALA A 113 -10.12 -4.10 21.72
C ALA A 113 -11.03 -4.73 20.64
N LYS A 114 -12.21 -4.14 20.44
CA LYS A 114 -13.05 -4.43 19.27
C LYS A 114 -12.66 -3.47 18.15
N PHE A 115 -12.27 -4.03 17.01
CA PHE A 115 -11.87 -3.28 15.84
C PHE A 115 -13.03 -3.24 14.85
N ASP A 116 -13.50 -2.05 14.52
CA ASP A 116 -14.54 -1.84 13.51
C ASP A 116 -13.90 -1.58 12.15
N VAL A 117 -14.42 -2.20 11.08
CA VAL A 117 -13.89 -2.00 9.73
C VAL A 117 -14.16 -0.57 9.29
N ALA A 118 -13.09 0.16 8.94
CA ALA A 118 -13.18 1.54 8.44
C ALA A 118 -13.29 1.57 6.91
N TYR A 119 -12.54 0.72 6.21
CA TYR A 119 -12.66 0.48 4.77
C TYR A 119 -12.05 -0.87 4.40
N GLU A 120 -12.49 -1.46 3.28
CA GLU A 120 -12.05 -2.78 2.84
C GLU A 120 -11.88 -2.86 1.32
N GLY A 121 -10.69 -3.29 0.88
CA GLY A 121 -10.42 -3.58 -0.54
C GLY A 121 -10.11 -2.33 -1.38
N GLU A 122 -9.67 -1.24 -0.75
CA GLU A 122 -9.36 0.01 -1.43
C GLU A 122 -8.11 -0.11 -2.28
N LYS A 123 -8.26 -0.02 -3.60
CA LYS A 123 -7.15 -0.18 -4.55
C LYS A 123 -6.51 1.15 -4.83
N LEU A 124 -5.20 1.23 -4.59
CA LEU A 124 -4.40 2.43 -4.79
C LEU A 124 -3.35 2.16 -5.86
N ARG A 125 -3.14 3.18 -6.69
CA ARG A 125 -2.07 3.20 -7.69
C ARG A 125 -1.13 4.35 -7.38
N VAL A 126 -0.03 4.05 -6.72
CA VAL A 126 0.97 5.01 -6.28
C VAL A 126 2.05 5.12 -7.35
N ARG A 127 2.16 6.28 -8.00
CA ARG A 127 3.10 6.50 -9.11
C ARG A 127 4.17 7.50 -8.69
N SER A 128 5.43 7.10 -8.70
CA SER A 128 6.54 8.04 -8.49
C SER A 128 6.62 9.05 -9.64
N LYS A 129 7.10 10.26 -9.39
CA LYS A 129 7.25 11.28 -10.46
C LYS A 129 8.45 10.99 -11.35
N SER A 130 9.53 10.49 -10.76
CA SER A 130 10.75 10.11 -11.46
C SER A 130 11.61 9.22 -10.56
N CYS A 131 12.59 8.53 -11.15
CA CYS A 131 13.68 7.92 -10.42
C CYS A 131 14.70 9.00 -10.05
N GLY A 132 14.90 9.27 -8.77
CA GLY A 132 15.94 10.19 -8.32
C GLY A 132 15.74 10.76 -6.92
N TYR A 133 16.87 11.05 -6.27
CA TYR A 133 16.96 11.51 -4.88
C TYR A 133 16.22 12.82 -4.54
N SER A 134 15.79 13.60 -5.54
CA SER A 134 15.41 15.02 -5.36
C SER A 134 13.91 15.34 -5.51
N GLY A 135 13.00 14.36 -5.44
CA GLY A 135 11.56 14.67 -5.36
C GLY A 135 10.62 13.72 -6.11
N GLY A 136 11.08 12.51 -6.42
CA GLY A 136 10.26 11.48 -7.09
C GLY A 136 9.18 10.84 -6.21
N ARG A 137 9.21 11.08 -4.90
CA ARG A 137 8.34 10.41 -3.91
C ARG A 137 6.87 10.74 -4.13
N MET A 138 6.05 9.74 -3.94
CA MET A 138 4.60 9.88 -3.93
C MET A 138 4.07 9.49 -2.56
N TYR A 139 3.40 10.44 -1.92
CA TYR A 139 2.88 10.31 -0.56
C TYR A 139 1.45 9.78 -0.57
N VAL A 140 1.11 8.98 0.44
CA VAL A 140 -0.20 8.35 0.59
C VAL A 140 -0.73 8.61 1.99
N ASP A 141 -1.93 9.17 2.06
CA ASP A 141 -2.74 9.31 3.27
C ASP A 141 -3.63 8.07 3.42
N LEU A 142 -3.64 7.46 4.61
CA LEU A 142 -4.43 6.28 4.97
C LEU A 142 -5.57 6.58 5.97
N ASP A 143 -5.64 7.80 6.51
CA ASP A 143 -6.56 8.21 7.59
C ASP A 143 -7.99 8.42 7.10
N ASN A 144 -8.21 8.87 5.87
CA ASN A 144 -9.53 8.95 5.21
C ASN A 144 -9.39 8.37 3.81
N PRO A 145 -10.42 7.65 3.28
CA PRO A 145 -10.26 6.58 2.28
C PRO A 145 -9.09 6.83 1.35
N PRO A 146 -8.12 5.91 1.28
CA PRO A 146 -6.74 6.30 1.08
C PRO A 146 -6.52 7.13 -0.18
N THR A 147 -5.76 8.22 -0.03
CA THR A 147 -5.54 9.20 -1.09
C THR A 147 -4.07 9.28 -1.47
N VAL A 148 -3.80 9.43 -2.77
CA VAL A 148 -2.44 9.48 -3.32
C VAL A 148 -2.13 10.91 -3.75
N GLY A 149 -0.89 11.36 -3.52
CA GLY A 149 -0.42 12.69 -3.93
C GLY A 149 -0.68 13.79 -2.92
N VAL A 150 -0.83 13.41 -1.64
CA VAL A 150 -0.90 14.36 -0.52
C VAL A 150 0.48 14.98 -0.23
N GLY A 151 0.51 15.98 0.65
CA GLY A 151 1.75 16.50 1.22
C GLY A 151 2.36 15.52 2.24
N PRO A 152 3.69 15.56 2.46
CA PRO A 152 4.37 14.68 3.42
C PRO A 152 3.80 14.77 4.84
N GLU A 153 3.30 15.94 5.25
CA GLU A 153 2.69 16.18 6.55
C GLU A 153 1.38 15.40 6.77
N ASN A 154 0.69 15.01 5.69
CA ASN A 154 -0.56 14.27 5.73
C ASN A 154 -0.39 12.79 5.35
N ALA A 155 0.84 12.34 5.12
CA ALA A 155 1.11 11.00 4.63
C ALA A 155 1.41 10.01 5.76
N GLU A 156 0.96 8.77 5.61
CA GLU A 156 1.33 7.65 6.49
C GLU A 156 2.47 6.83 5.87
N PHE A 157 2.60 6.84 4.55
CA PHE A 157 3.76 6.32 3.85
C PHE A 157 4.05 7.07 2.55
N ASP A 158 5.27 6.92 2.03
CA ASP A 158 5.66 7.37 0.71
C ASP A 158 6.25 6.23 -0.14
N TYR A 159 6.18 6.39 -1.46
CA TYR A 159 6.81 5.47 -2.41
C TYR A 159 7.80 6.22 -3.29
N ASP A 160 9.06 5.80 -3.22
CA ASP A 160 10.13 6.22 -4.12
C ASP A 160 10.37 5.12 -5.18
N GLY A 161 10.02 5.42 -6.43
CA GLY A 161 9.98 4.43 -7.50
C GLY A 161 11.31 4.34 -8.25
N CYS A 162 12.26 3.55 -7.72
CA CYS A 162 13.52 3.15 -8.38
C CYS A 162 13.81 1.67 -8.14
N ASP A 163 13.71 0.85 -9.18
CA ASP A 163 13.82 -0.62 -9.25
C ASP A 163 14.27 -1.36 -7.96
N PRO A 164 13.36 -2.05 -7.23
CA PRO A 164 11.88 -2.12 -7.37
C PRO A 164 11.13 -0.94 -6.71
N GLY A 165 11.87 0.01 -6.17
CA GLY A 165 11.40 1.13 -5.36
C GLY A 165 11.52 0.86 -3.88
N LYS A 166 11.08 1.83 -3.08
CA LYS A 166 11.16 1.83 -1.63
C LYS A 166 9.87 2.42 -1.07
N ILE A 167 9.29 1.75 -0.08
CA ILE A 167 8.19 2.29 0.72
C ILE A 167 8.82 2.89 1.97
N GLY A 168 8.72 4.20 2.16
CA GLY A 168 9.12 4.87 3.39
C GLY A 168 7.94 4.99 4.34
N ILE A 169 8.16 4.60 5.60
CA ILE A 169 7.14 4.63 6.66
C ILE A 169 7.80 5.18 7.91
N ASP A 170 7.27 6.29 8.42
CA ASP A 170 7.77 6.96 9.64
C ASP A 170 6.82 6.71 10.83
N LEU A 171 5.97 5.70 10.73
CA LEU A 171 4.99 5.28 11.73
C LEU A 171 5.29 3.86 12.23
N PRO A 172 4.72 3.45 13.38
CA PRO A 172 4.81 2.05 13.80
C PRO A 172 4.19 1.12 12.77
N PHE A 173 4.98 0.17 12.29
CA PHE A 173 4.53 -0.81 11.31
C PHE A 173 5.26 -2.14 11.47
N ALA A 174 4.73 -3.20 10.88
CA ALA A 174 5.36 -4.51 10.76
C ALA A 174 4.91 -5.21 9.48
N GLN A 175 5.67 -6.21 9.04
CA GLN A 175 5.22 -7.12 7.99
C GLN A 175 4.39 -8.25 8.61
N VAL A 176 3.24 -8.57 8.02
CA VAL A 176 2.33 -9.63 8.50
C VAL A 176 2.16 -10.71 7.42
N PRO A 177 1.75 -11.96 7.78
CA PRO A 177 1.73 -13.10 6.86
C PRO A 177 0.59 -13.08 5.81
N GLY A 178 0.26 -11.91 5.26
CA GLY A 178 -0.71 -11.75 4.18
C GLY A 178 -2.08 -11.24 4.62
N ALA A 179 -3.04 -11.31 3.68
CA ALA A 179 -4.39 -10.76 3.84
C ALA A 179 -5.25 -11.45 4.91
N THR A 180 -4.84 -12.62 5.41
CA THR A 180 -5.53 -13.36 6.48
C THR A 180 -5.12 -12.92 7.88
N ALA A 181 -4.12 -12.05 8.01
CA ALA A 181 -3.73 -11.51 9.31
C ALA A 181 -4.89 -10.76 9.96
N THR A 182 -4.90 -10.70 11.29
CA THR A 182 -5.89 -9.95 12.06
C THR A 182 -5.28 -8.66 12.63
N PRO A 183 -6.10 -7.67 13.04
CA PRO A 183 -5.59 -6.49 13.75
C PRO A 183 -4.74 -6.85 14.97
N LYS A 184 -5.10 -7.93 15.67
CA LYS A 184 -4.34 -8.44 16.81
C LYS A 184 -2.96 -8.95 16.39
N ASP A 185 -2.88 -9.74 15.31
CA ASP A 185 -1.60 -10.25 14.80
C ASP A 185 -0.67 -9.10 14.41
N CYS A 186 -1.23 -8.05 13.80
CA CYS A 186 -0.47 -6.85 13.48
C CYS A 186 0.11 -6.17 14.71
N LEU A 187 -0.72 -5.90 15.73
CA LEU A 187 -0.24 -5.21 16.93
C LEU A 187 0.84 -6.03 17.64
N GLU A 188 0.69 -7.37 17.65
CA GLU A 188 1.72 -8.25 18.18
C GLU A 188 3.00 -8.18 17.34
N SER A 189 2.91 -8.27 16.01
CA SER A 189 4.07 -8.13 15.13
C SER A 189 4.78 -6.79 15.31
N ILE A 190 4.07 -5.68 15.46
CA ILE A 190 4.67 -4.36 15.73
C ILE A 190 5.45 -4.36 17.06
N ARG A 191 4.93 -5.05 18.09
CA ARG A 191 5.58 -5.14 19.40
C ARG A 191 6.81 -6.05 19.39
N THR A 192 6.73 -7.19 18.69
CA THR A 192 7.76 -8.23 18.75
C THR A 192 8.82 -8.10 17.66
N ASP A 193 8.44 -7.64 16.47
CA ASP A 193 9.30 -7.50 15.29
C ASP A 193 8.91 -6.25 14.47
N PRO A 194 9.17 -5.05 15.01
CA PRO A 194 8.84 -3.81 14.31
C PRO A 194 9.60 -3.71 12.99
N GLY A 195 8.88 -3.27 11.96
CA GLY A 195 9.42 -3.05 10.62
C GLY A 195 10.48 -1.95 10.59
N ARG A 196 11.36 -2.03 9.59
CA ARG A 196 12.42 -1.03 9.35
C ARG A 196 12.18 -0.32 8.02
N SER A 197 12.12 1.01 8.07
CA SER A 197 11.98 1.86 6.89
C SER A 197 13.37 2.23 6.33
N PRO A 198 13.55 2.30 4.99
CA PRO A 198 12.56 1.97 3.96
C PRO A 198 12.41 0.46 3.73
N VAL A 199 11.23 0.05 3.28
CA VAL A 199 10.92 -1.33 2.90
C VAL A 199 11.05 -1.51 1.39
N ALA A 200 11.73 -2.57 0.95
CA ALA A 200 11.72 -2.98 -0.45
C ALA A 200 10.39 -3.70 -0.75
N PRO A 201 9.51 -3.15 -1.61
CA PRO A 201 8.22 -3.77 -1.88
C PRO A 201 8.42 -5.09 -2.63
N THR A 202 7.66 -6.12 -2.22
CA THR A 202 7.59 -7.40 -2.92
C THR A 202 6.12 -7.75 -3.14
N ARG A 203 5.78 -8.34 -4.30
CA ARG A 203 4.41 -8.77 -4.59
C ARG A 203 3.90 -9.74 -3.53
N GLY A 204 2.69 -9.52 -3.03
CA GLY A 204 2.06 -10.31 -1.97
C GLY A 204 2.49 -9.90 -0.55
N MET A 205 3.48 -9.02 -0.40
CA MET A 205 3.85 -8.47 0.91
C MET A 205 2.68 -7.68 1.50
N THR A 206 2.37 -7.90 2.77
CA THR A 206 1.38 -7.10 3.52
C THR A 206 2.09 -6.38 4.65
N LEU A 207 2.00 -5.06 4.64
CA LEU A 207 2.46 -4.20 5.72
C LEU A 207 1.25 -3.86 6.59
N CYS A 208 1.38 -4.03 7.90
CA CYS A 208 0.45 -3.42 8.83
C CYS A 208 1.05 -2.14 9.40
N ILE A 209 0.28 -1.06 9.33
CA ILE A 209 0.66 0.29 9.75
C ILE A 209 -0.37 0.79 10.75
N VAL A 210 0.08 1.41 11.83
CA VAL A 210 -0.80 2.16 12.75
C VAL A 210 -0.69 3.64 12.39
N THR A 211 -1.81 4.27 12.04
CA THR A 211 -1.82 5.69 11.63
C THR A 211 -1.55 6.62 12.82
N SER A 212 -1.28 7.90 12.56
CA SER A 212 -0.93 8.84 13.63
C SER A 212 -2.15 9.19 14.48
N GLN A 213 -2.06 8.97 15.80
CA GLN A 213 -3.12 9.40 16.72
C GLN A 213 -3.26 10.92 16.76
N ASP A 214 -2.15 11.65 16.73
CA ASP A 214 -2.15 13.12 16.80
C ASP A 214 -2.80 13.72 15.55
N LYS A 215 -2.50 13.20 14.36
CA LYS A 215 -3.17 13.62 13.12
C LYS A 215 -4.65 13.26 13.14
N ALA A 216 -4.99 12.04 13.57
CA ALA A 216 -6.37 11.61 13.67
C ALA A 216 -7.17 12.54 14.59
N ALA A 217 -6.63 12.87 15.78
CA ALA A 217 -7.22 13.80 16.72
C ALA A 217 -7.37 15.22 16.15
N ALA A 218 -6.33 15.75 15.49
CA ALA A 218 -6.36 17.05 14.84
C ALA A 218 -7.42 17.13 13.71
N ALA A 219 -7.65 16.03 13.01
CA ALA A 219 -8.66 15.90 11.96
C ALA A 219 -10.07 15.57 12.48
N GLY A 220 -10.24 15.34 13.79
CA GLY A 220 -11.51 14.90 14.37
C GLY A 220 -11.91 13.48 13.93
N THR A 221 -10.93 12.61 13.69
CA THR A 221 -11.10 11.22 13.28
C THR A 221 -10.45 10.27 14.27
N THR A 222 -10.70 8.97 14.11
CA THR A 222 -10.09 7.92 14.94
C THR A 222 -8.84 7.39 14.28
N GLN A 223 -7.81 7.09 15.09
CA GLN A 223 -6.64 6.34 14.65
C GLN A 223 -7.04 5.03 13.97
N LYS A 224 -6.30 4.63 12.94
CA LYS A 224 -6.57 3.41 12.18
C LYS A 224 -5.40 2.43 12.26
N LEU A 225 -5.74 1.16 12.14
CA LEU A 225 -4.81 0.08 11.85
C LEU A 225 -5.06 -0.34 10.41
N VAL A 226 -4.05 -0.25 9.55
CA VAL A 226 -4.19 -0.37 8.10
C VAL A 226 -3.28 -1.45 7.57
N PHE A 227 -3.85 -2.38 6.83
CA PHE A 227 -3.12 -3.35 6.04
C PHE A 227 -2.96 -2.84 4.62
N VAL A 228 -1.72 -2.77 4.16
CA VAL A 228 -1.36 -2.40 2.79
C VAL A 228 -0.73 -3.63 2.13
N THR A 229 -1.45 -4.25 1.20
CA THR A 229 -0.99 -5.42 0.45
C THR A 229 -0.45 -4.99 -0.90
N VAL A 230 0.78 -5.37 -1.24
CA VAL A 230 1.39 -5.06 -2.52
C VAL A 230 0.88 -6.02 -3.60
N ASP A 231 0.07 -5.50 -4.52
CA ASP A 231 -0.53 -6.30 -5.60
C ASP A 231 0.42 -6.48 -6.77
N ALA A 232 1.09 -5.39 -7.17
CA ALA A 232 2.02 -5.36 -8.30
C ALA A 232 2.97 -4.17 -8.20
N ILE A 233 4.18 -4.36 -8.71
CA ILE A 233 5.20 -3.33 -8.84
C ILE A 233 5.64 -3.32 -10.30
N THR A 234 5.64 -2.16 -10.93
CA THR A 234 6.12 -1.99 -12.30
C THR A 234 7.00 -0.76 -12.38
N VAL A 235 8.09 -0.82 -13.14
CA VAL A 235 8.94 0.33 -13.43
C VAL A 235 8.89 0.57 -14.93
N ASP A 236 8.54 1.79 -15.34
CA ASP A 236 8.53 2.20 -16.75
C ASP A 236 9.12 3.60 -16.88
N ASN A 237 10.04 3.80 -17.82
CA ASN A 237 10.62 5.12 -18.14
C ASN A 237 11.01 5.94 -16.89
N GLN A 238 11.79 5.35 -15.98
CA GLN A 238 12.18 5.95 -14.71
C GLN A 238 10.99 6.35 -13.81
N THR A 239 9.87 5.66 -13.92
CA THR A 239 8.70 5.86 -13.07
C THR A 239 8.32 4.52 -12.46
N GLY A 240 8.38 4.42 -11.13
CA GLY A 240 7.82 3.30 -10.41
C GLY A 240 6.31 3.47 -10.25
N VAL A 241 5.58 2.37 -10.41
CA VAL A 241 4.16 2.28 -10.09
C VAL A 241 4.00 1.12 -9.12
N LEU A 242 3.52 1.45 -7.93
CA LEU A 242 3.15 0.51 -6.88
C LEU A 242 1.62 0.43 -6.85
N ASN A 243 1.07 -0.76 -7.11
CA ASN A 243 -0.34 -1.05 -6.93
C ASN A 243 -0.50 -1.77 -5.59
N VAL A 244 -1.35 -1.23 -4.72
CA VAL A 244 -1.65 -1.82 -3.42
C VAL A 244 -3.15 -1.91 -3.19
N THR A 245 -3.54 -2.86 -2.35
CA THR A 245 -4.88 -2.95 -1.78
C THR A 245 -4.81 -2.65 -0.29
N ALA A 246 -5.61 -1.71 0.18
CA ALA A 246 -5.68 -1.29 1.56
C ALA A 246 -6.96 -1.77 2.25
N LYS A 247 -6.82 -2.18 3.51
CA LYS A 247 -7.94 -2.52 4.42
C LYS A 247 -7.63 -1.92 5.78
N ALA A 248 -8.61 -1.28 6.40
CA ALA A 248 -8.40 -0.61 7.67
C ALA A 248 -9.48 -0.90 8.68
N TRP A 249 -9.09 -0.77 9.95
CA TRP A 249 -9.96 -0.81 11.09
C TRP A 249 -9.75 0.42 11.97
N THR A 250 -10.82 0.92 12.55
CA THR A 250 -10.75 1.93 13.61
C THR A 250 -10.16 1.30 14.87
N VAL A 251 -9.15 1.96 15.44
CA VAL A 251 -8.57 1.61 16.74
C VAL A 251 -9.47 2.21 17.82
N PRO A 252 -10.04 1.39 18.73
CA PRO A 252 -10.84 1.92 19.82
C PRO A 252 -9.96 2.74 20.75
N GLN A 253 -10.48 3.90 21.15
CA GLN A 253 -9.89 4.81 22.14
C GLN A 253 -10.32 4.42 23.55
#